data_AF-A0A6L7TJ38-F1
#
_entry.id   AF-A0A6L7TJ38-F1
#
_cell.length_a   1.000
_cell.length_b   1.000
_cell.length_c   1.000
_cell.angle_alpha   90.00
_cell.angle_beta   90.00
_cell.angle_gamma   90.00
#
_symmetry.space_group_name_H-M   'P 1'
#
loop_
_entity.id
_entity.type
_entity.pdbx_description
1 polymer ?
#
loop_
_entity_poly.entity_id
_entity_poly.type
_entity_poly.pdbx_seq_one_letter_code
_entity_poly.pdbx_strand_id
1 'polypeptide(L)'
;MTTTSIDKANHAEITKSARDILNGQRDGSTSQAQPENKGKSESELRAAARRKGLTLKDLAQLMGSSYSHLCSVANGRRPWTPDLKEKVMAALGEVPGQGVVYRQGGVITSESSHIREQARQNGMTLKDLAVAVGVSYRYMTQAARGQRNMSPRVQARVESALGGPVEIAPALCANRQESIPNGGSSYLRERAREMGLSMGELADLVGVSRGFMSDVARGRRNLSPKKQARVEKILDAPVKVEAAQPPTVNPRALWDRMEAHGISQNETARRAGISPSLLSQIMNGQRIPSGDVLRRLHGVLFAPASEELVAPVELKVMAWKKGGRSGVVVRGAGGPHSGSNPGGGTLRIGGRVPWGAEVEYAYRAGYDSRGRVSVNHIVNERGYGAILNKRDPEGV
;
A
#
# COMPACT_ATOMS: atom_id res chain seq x y z
N MET A 1 56.31 55.81 -47.41
CA MET A 1 54.92 55.69 -46.92
C MET A 1 55.00 55.04 -45.53
N THR A 2 55.34 55.81 -44.50
CA THR A 2 54.41 56.41 -43.51
C THR A 2 53.62 55.39 -42.69
N THR A 3 54.26 54.98 -41.59
CA THR A 3 53.74 54.79 -40.22
C THR A 3 52.24 54.85 -39.97
N THR A 4 51.70 53.88 -39.23
CA THR A 4 51.00 54.18 -37.96
C THR A 4 51.02 52.98 -37.01
N SER A 5 51.82 53.11 -35.96
CA SER A 5 51.75 52.33 -34.71
C SER A 5 50.74 53.04 -33.82
N ILE A 6 49.64 52.37 -33.44
CA ILE A 6 48.70 52.86 -32.44
C ILE A 6 48.51 51.77 -31.38
N ASP A 7 49.22 51.98 -30.28
CA ASP A 7 48.81 51.90 -28.88
C ASP A 7 47.99 50.69 -28.39
N LYS A 8 48.72 49.71 -27.88
CA LYS A 8 48.23 48.64 -26.98
C LYS A 8 47.81 49.14 -25.58
N ALA A 9 47.87 50.44 -25.31
CA ALA A 9 47.56 51.01 -23.99
C ALA A 9 46.05 51.15 -23.70
N ASN A 10 45.19 51.21 -24.72
CA ASN A 10 43.76 51.51 -24.52
C ASN A 10 42.88 50.28 -24.22
N HIS A 11 43.40 49.05 -24.34
CA HIS A 11 42.58 47.84 -24.16
C HIS A 11 42.53 47.34 -22.70
N ALA A 12 43.42 47.82 -21.84
CA ALA A 12 43.50 47.43 -20.43
C ALA A 12 42.56 48.26 -19.52
N GLU A 13 42.25 49.52 -19.86
CA GLU A 13 41.31 50.33 -19.07
C GLU A 13 39.83 49.97 -19.34
N ILE A 14 39.50 49.52 -20.56
CA ILE A 14 38.14 49.10 -20.92
C ILE A 14 37.73 47.80 -20.20
N THR A 15 38.70 46.92 -19.89
CA THR A 15 38.40 45.64 -19.20
C THR A 15 38.34 45.76 -17.68
N LYS A 16 38.81 46.87 -17.10
CA LYS A 16 38.68 47.14 -15.65
C LYS A 16 37.32 47.79 -15.31
N SER A 17 36.83 48.69 -16.16
CA SER A 17 35.55 49.38 -15.98
C SER A 17 34.32 48.47 -16.09
N ALA A 18 34.38 47.42 -16.92
CA ALA A 18 33.27 46.45 -17.05
C ALA A 18 33.12 45.51 -15.84
N ARG A 19 34.15 45.36 -15.00
CA ARG A 19 34.11 44.47 -13.82
C ARG A 19 33.52 45.14 -12.59
N ASP A 20 33.65 46.46 -12.47
CA ASP A 20 33.12 47.22 -11.33
C ASP A 20 31.62 47.54 -11.47
N ILE A 21 31.08 47.53 -12.71
CA ILE A 21 29.64 47.70 -12.97
C ILE A 21 28.82 46.44 -12.61
N LEU A 22 29.45 45.26 -12.57
CA LEU A 22 28.76 43.99 -12.30
C LEU A 22 28.64 43.62 -10.79
N ASN A 23 29.29 44.35 -9.88
CA ASN A 23 29.29 44.02 -8.45
C ASN A 23 28.59 45.04 -7.53
N GLY A 24 28.01 46.10 -8.09
CA GLY A 24 27.42 47.20 -7.33
C GLY A 24 25.89 47.24 -7.34
N GLN A 25 25.20 46.17 -6.89
CA GLN A 25 23.78 46.26 -6.52
C GLN A 25 23.36 45.07 -5.63
N ARG A 26 23.72 45.14 -4.35
CA ARG A 26 23.06 44.41 -3.26
C ARG A 26 22.53 45.45 -2.30
N ASP A 27 21.27 45.84 -2.47
CA ASP A 27 20.38 46.28 -1.40
C ASP A 27 18.95 46.29 -1.95
N GLY A 28 18.09 45.45 -1.37
CA GLY A 28 16.74 45.22 -1.87
C GLY A 28 16.23 43.86 -1.43
N SER A 29 15.94 43.71 -0.14
CA SER A 29 15.26 42.56 0.45
C SER A 29 13.83 42.46 -0.08
N THR A 30 13.69 41.91 -1.28
CA THR A 30 12.41 41.51 -1.86
C THR A 30 12.22 40.05 -1.51
N SER A 31 11.24 39.78 -0.64
CA SER A 31 10.77 38.45 -0.27
C SER A 31 10.51 37.62 -1.53
N GLN A 32 11.46 36.74 -1.88
CA GLN A 32 11.29 35.75 -2.94
C GLN A 32 10.17 34.79 -2.54
N ALA A 33 9.05 34.87 -3.26
CA ALA A 33 8.01 33.86 -3.24
C ALA A 33 8.65 32.51 -3.62
N GLN A 34 8.57 31.55 -2.71
CA GLN A 34 9.08 30.19 -2.94
C GLN A 34 8.34 29.54 -4.11
N PRO A 35 9.04 28.73 -4.92
CA PRO A 35 8.46 28.09 -6.09
C PRO A 35 7.30 27.17 -5.71
N GLU A 36 6.24 27.23 -6.51
CA GLU A 36 5.00 26.47 -6.37
C GLU A 36 5.29 24.97 -6.26
N ASN A 37 5.15 24.45 -5.04
CA ASN A 37 5.36 23.06 -4.70
C ASN A 37 4.14 22.25 -5.19
N LYS A 38 4.13 21.90 -6.49
CA LYS A 38 3.11 21.04 -7.10
C LYS A 38 3.10 19.68 -6.41
N GLY A 39 2.07 19.41 -5.61
CA GLY A 39 1.72 18.03 -5.25
C GLY A 39 0.94 17.80 -3.95
N LYS A 40 0.73 18.79 -3.09
CA LYS A 40 -0.11 18.62 -1.89
C LYS A 40 -1.07 19.79 -1.78
N SER A 41 -2.38 19.51 -1.86
CA SER A 41 -3.43 20.48 -1.57
C SER A 41 -3.13 21.13 -0.23
N GLU A 42 -2.93 22.44 -0.25
CA GLU A 42 -2.68 23.19 0.96
C GLU A 42 -3.91 23.11 1.87
N SER A 43 -3.72 22.74 3.14
CA SER A 43 -4.81 22.69 4.12
C SER A 43 -5.38 24.09 4.36
N GLU A 44 -6.70 24.23 4.50
CA GLU A 44 -7.38 25.50 4.78
C GLU A 44 -6.78 26.28 5.97
N LEU A 45 -6.33 25.58 7.01
CA LEU A 45 -5.63 26.19 8.15
C LEU A 45 -4.32 26.88 7.76
N ARG A 46 -3.54 26.29 6.83
CA ARG A 46 -2.32 26.92 6.30
C ARG A 46 -2.64 28.10 5.41
N ALA A 47 -3.66 27.98 4.58
CA ALA A 47 -4.13 29.09 3.74
C ALA A 47 -4.63 30.27 4.59
N ALA A 48 -5.38 30.02 5.66
CA ALA A 48 -5.85 31.05 6.59
C ALA A 48 -4.70 31.72 7.37
N ALA A 49 -3.73 30.94 7.85
CA ALA A 49 -2.52 31.48 8.48
C ALA A 49 -1.73 32.38 7.51
N ARG A 50 -1.54 31.94 6.26
CA ARG A 50 -0.87 32.73 5.21
C ARG A 50 -1.61 34.01 4.85
N ARG A 51 -2.95 34.01 4.83
CA ARG A 51 -3.75 35.23 4.64
C ARG A 51 -3.50 36.28 5.74
N LYS A 52 -3.07 35.85 6.93
CA LYS A 52 -2.65 36.74 8.04
C LYS A 52 -1.15 37.00 8.08
N GLY A 53 -0.39 36.55 7.08
CA GLY A 53 1.07 36.68 7.05
C GLY A 53 1.81 35.82 8.09
N LEU A 54 1.15 34.81 8.66
CA LEU A 54 1.70 33.94 9.68
C LEU A 54 2.15 32.61 9.07
N THR A 55 3.30 32.09 9.53
CA THR A 55 3.61 30.68 9.33
C THR A 55 2.83 29.81 10.32
N LEU A 56 2.72 28.51 10.04
CA LEU A 56 2.08 27.57 10.96
C LEU A 56 2.82 27.47 12.31
N LYS A 57 4.12 27.81 12.33
CA LYS A 57 4.93 27.86 13.56
C LYS A 57 4.60 29.10 14.38
N ASP A 58 4.46 30.26 13.72
CA ASP A 58 4.09 31.52 14.39
C ASP A 58 2.68 31.42 14.97
N LEU A 59 1.74 30.84 14.21
CA LEU A 59 0.38 30.59 14.67
C LEU A 59 0.37 29.68 15.92
N ALA A 60 1.17 28.61 15.91
CA ALA A 60 1.28 27.72 17.07
C ALA A 60 1.80 28.44 18.32
N GLN A 61 2.82 29.29 18.15
CA GLN A 61 3.39 30.11 19.23
C GLN A 61 2.37 31.14 19.76
N LEU A 62 1.64 31.82 18.87
CA LEU A 62 0.61 32.80 19.21
C LEU A 62 -0.53 32.19 20.06
N MET A 63 -0.90 30.94 19.77
CA MET A 63 -1.97 30.23 20.48
C MET A 63 -1.50 29.46 21.73
N GLY A 64 -0.21 29.52 22.07
CA GLY A 64 0.37 28.69 23.13
C GLY A 64 0.19 27.19 22.89
N SER A 65 0.19 26.75 21.62
CA SER A 65 -0.01 25.35 21.22
C SER A 65 1.27 24.78 20.61
N SER A 66 1.49 23.47 20.74
CA SER A 66 2.68 22.87 20.13
C SER A 66 2.56 22.82 18.60
N TYR A 67 3.65 23.19 17.91
CA TYR A 67 3.72 23.17 16.44
C TYR A 67 3.37 21.78 15.87
N SER A 68 3.84 20.71 16.51
CA SER A 68 3.53 19.33 16.11
C SER A 68 2.04 18.99 16.20
N HIS A 69 1.34 19.52 17.21
CA HIS A 69 -0.12 19.35 17.32
C HIS A 69 -0.81 20.07 16.16
N LEU A 70 -0.47 21.34 15.93
CA LEU A 70 -1.09 22.14 14.88
C LEU A 70 -0.84 21.57 13.48
N CYS A 71 0.37 21.07 13.23
CA CYS A 71 0.70 20.38 11.99
C CYS A 71 -0.10 19.07 11.82
N SER A 72 -0.34 18.34 12.90
CA SER A 72 -1.20 17.14 12.85
C SER A 72 -2.65 17.48 12.50
N VAL A 73 -3.18 18.58 13.04
CA VAL A 73 -4.55 19.05 12.72
C VAL A 73 -4.62 19.60 11.29
N ALA A 74 -3.66 20.41 10.86
CA ALA A 74 -3.56 20.93 9.49
C ALA A 74 -3.51 19.80 8.45
N ASN A 75 -2.81 18.71 8.75
CA ASN A 75 -2.72 17.54 7.86
C ASN A 75 -3.88 16.54 8.03
N GLY A 76 -4.93 16.89 8.78
CA GLY A 76 -6.09 16.03 9.04
C GLY A 76 -5.76 14.73 9.80
N ARG A 77 -4.64 14.67 10.52
CA ARG A 77 -4.30 13.50 11.37
C ARG A 77 -5.00 13.53 12.71
N ARG A 78 -5.42 14.72 13.15
CA ARG A 78 -6.15 14.93 14.41
C ARG A 78 -7.37 15.82 14.17
N PRO A 79 -8.50 15.55 14.85
CA PRO A 79 -9.65 16.43 14.79
C PRO A 79 -9.40 17.73 15.57
N TRP A 80 -10.20 18.75 15.29
CA TRP A 80 -10.23 19.98 16.08
C TRP A 80 -10.83 19.73 17.46
N THR A 81 -10.11 20.12 18.51
CA THR A 81 -10.70 20.24 19.86
C THR A 81 -11.43 21.58 19.99
N PRO A 82 -12.46 21.70 20.85
CA PRO A 82 -13.15 22.96 21.10
C PRO A 82 -12.19 24.09 21.52
N ASP A 83 -11.27 23.79 22.46
CA ASP A 83 -10.21 24.71 22.91
C ASP A 83 -9.31 25.19 21.75
N LEU A 84 -8.96 24.30 20.82
CA LEU A 84 -8.16 24.70 19.66
C LEU A 84 -8.95 25.57 18.67
N LYS A 85 -10.26 25.31 18.51
CA LYS A 85 -11.12 26.18 17.67
C LYS A 85 -11.21 27.58 18.25
N GLU A 86 -11.38 27.70 19.57
CA GLU A 86 -11.42 28.98 20.26
C GLU A 86 -10.09 29.74 20.10
N LYS A 87 -8.96 29.05 20.29
CA LYS A 87 -7.62 29.63 20.10
C LYS A 87 -7.36 30.08 18.66
N VAL A 88 -7.75 29.28 17.67
CA VAL A 88 -7.60 29.67 16.26
C VAL A 88 -8.56 30.79 15.89
N MET A 89 -9.79 30.80 16.40
CA MET A 89 -10.73 31.90 16.21
C MET A 89 -10.15 33.20 16.79
N ALA A 90 -9.56 33.15 17.99
CA ALA A 90 -8.90 34.30 18.61
C ALA A 90 -7.68 34.79 17.80
N ALA A 91 -6.90 33.87 17.24
CA ALA A 91 -5.66 34.20 16.51
C ALA A 91 -5.91 34.65 15.06
N LEU A 92 -6.86 34.04 14.35
CA LEU A 92 -7.11 34.29 12.92
C LEU A 92 -8.37 35.11 12.65
N GLY A 93 -9.27 35.27 13.63
CA GLY A 93 -10.58 35.91 13.48
C GLY A 93 -11.62 35.04 12.76
N GLU A 94 -11.25 33.83 12.36
CA GLU A 94 -12.10 32.85 11.71
C GLU A 94 -11.64 31.43 12.09
N VAL A 95 -12.55 30.48 12.09
CA VAL A 95 -12.19 29.06 12.19
C VAL A 95 -12.14 28.52 10.76
N PRO A 96 -10.95 28.37 10.16
CA PRO A 96 -10.86 27.74 8.85
C PRO A 96 -11.50 26.36 8.93
N GLY A 97 -12.24 25.99 7.89
CA GLY A 97 -12.80 24.66 7.80
C GLY A 97 -11.69 23.63 7.96
N GLN A 98 -12.03 22.48 8.54
CA GLN A 98 -11.10 21.37 8.55
C GLN A 98 -11.05 20.82 7.12
N GLY A 99 -10.28 21.46 6.24
CA GLY A 99 -10.09 21.04 4.86
C GLY A 99 -9.88 19.54 4.81
N VAL A 100 -10.73 18.86 4.05
CA VAL A 100 -10.99 17.43 4.14
C VAL A 100 -9.80 16.64 3.57
N VAL A 101 -8.73 16.54 4.35
CA VAL A 101 -7.59 15.68 4.05
C VAL A 101 -7.44 14.67 5.18
N TYR A 102 -8.41 13.76 5.28
CA TYR A 102 -8.19 12.49 5.95
C TYR A 102 -7.62 11.49 4.95
N ARG A 103 -6.41 11.02 5.25
CA ARG A 103 -5.66 9.99 4.52
C ARG A 103 -6.55 8.75 4.33
N GLN A 104 -6.74 8.33 3.07
CA GLN A 104 -7.22 7.00 2.63
C GLN A 104 -8.13 6.25 3.63
N GLY A 105 -9.34 6.78 3.77
CA GLY A 105 -10.47 6.14 4.42
C GLY A 105 -11.62 7.09 4.21
N GLY A 106 -12.54 6.73 3.30
CA GLY A 106 -13.56 7.61 2.75
C GLY A 106 -14.20 8.53 3.78
N VAL A 107 -14.55 9.73 3.31
CA VAL A 107 -15.30 10.78 4.00
C VAL A 107 -16.32 10.15 4.95
N ILE A 108 -16.05 10.10 6.26
CA ILE A 108 -17.14 9.92 7.22
C ILE A 108 -17.77 11.31 7.28
N THR A 109 -18.74 11.55 6.40
CA THR A 109 -19.68 12.65 6.56
C THR A 109 -20.24 12.54 7.97
N SER A 110 -20.58 13.68 8.55
CA SER A 110 -21.10 13.87 9.91
C SER A 110 -22.27 12.95 10.28
N GLU A 111 -22.82 12.16 9.37
CA GLU A 111 -24.00 11.31 9.58
C GLU A 111 -23.73 10.09 10.48
N SER A 112 -22.50 9.56 10.48
CA SER A 112 -22.09 8.51 11.43
C SER A 112 -22.10 8.96 12.89
N SER A 113 -22.25 10.27 13.13
CA SER A 113 -22.40 10.84 14.46
C SER A 113 -23.84 10.78 14.97
N HIS A 114 -24.87 10.67 14.11
CA HIS A 114 -26.27 10.81 14.56
C HIS A 114 -26.70 9.68 15.51
N ILE A 115 -26.36 8.42 15.22
CA ILE A 115 -26.69 7.30 16.11
C ILE A 115 -26.02 7.49 17.48
N ARG A 116 -24.77 7.98 17.52
CA ARG A 116 -24.05 8.21 18.78
C ARG A 116 -24.62 9.39 19.54
N GLU A 117 -24.98 10.45 18.82
CA GLU A 117 -25.46 11.69 19.39
C GLU A 117 -26.87 11.51 19.93
N GLN A 118 -27.77 10.87 19.18
CA GLN A 118 -29.11 10.51 19.66
C GLN A 118 -29.05 9.54 20.85
N ALA A 119 -28.16 8.53 20.82
CA ALA A 119 -27.97 7.66 21.97
C ALA A 119 -27.51 8.45 23.21
N ARG A 120 -26.58 9.40 23.04
CA ARG A 120 -26.10 10.27 24.12
C ARG A 120 -27.21 11.20 24.63
N GLN A 121 -28.01 11.77 23.75
CA GLN A 121 -29.17 12.61 24.10
C GLN A 121 -30.19 11.83 24.94
N ASN A 122 -30.33 10.53 24.69
CA ASN A 122 -31.17 9.62 25.48
C ASN A 122 -30.46 9.03 26.70
N GLY A 123 -29.25 9.50 27.05
CA GLY A 123 -28.49 9.02 28.21
C GLY A 123 -27.94 7.59 28.07
N MET A 124 -27.87 7.05 26.85
CA MET A 124 -27.41 5.68 26.57
C MET A 124 -26.02 5.66 25.96
N THR A 125 -25.21 4.67 26.33
CA THR A 125 -23.99 4.38 25.58
C THR A 125 -24.30 3.54 24.34
N LEU A 126 -23.38 3.49 23.37
CA LEU A 126 -23.52 2.56 22.22
C LEU A 126 -23.58 1.08 22.64
N LYS A 127 -23.03 0.75 23.82
CA LYS A 127 -23.11 -0.61 24.37
C LYS A 127 -24.52 -0.91 24.84
N ASP A 128 -25.15 0.04 25.55
CA ASP A 128 -26.52 -0.09 26.02
C ASP A 128 -27.51 -0.15 24.86
N LEU A 129 -27.29 0.71 23.84
CA LEU A 129 -28.07 0.67 22.60
C LEU A 129 -27.94 -0.68 21.88
N ALA A 130 -26.73 -1.25 21.81
CA ALA A 130 -26.53 -2.56 21.20
C ALA A 130 -27.29 -3.67 21.95
N VAL A 131 -27.32 -3.62 23.29
CA VAL A 131 -28.09 -4.54 24.13
C VAL A 131 -29.59 -4.37 23.92
N ALA A 132 -30.11 -3.14 23.94
CA ALA A 132 -31.52 -2.83 23.69
C ALA A 132 -31.98 -3.32 22.31
N VAL A 133 -31.13 -3.14 21.30
CA VAL A 133 -31.37 -3.58 19.91
C VAL A 133 -31.03 -5.05 19.71
N GLY A 134 -30.53 -5.77 20.72
CA GLY A 134 -30.16 -7.19 20.62
C GLY A 134 -29.19 -7.49 19.48
N VAL A 135 -28.18 -6.65 19.29
CA VAL A 135 -27.07 -6.84 18.35
C VAL A 135 -25.73 -6.74 19.08
N SER A 136 -24.66 -7.28 18.48
CA SER A 136 -23.34 -7.15 19.11
C SER A 136 -22.86 -5.69 19.15
N TYR A 137 -22.16 -5.33 20.23
CA TYR A 137 -21.55 -4.00 20.37
C TYR A 137 -20.63 -3.63 19.19
N ARG A 138 -19.88 -4.62 18.67
CA ARG A 138 -19.01 -4.44 17.49
C ARG A 138 -19.83 -4.07 16.25
N TYR A 139 -20.96 -4.73 16.02
CA TYR A 139 -21.87 -4.42 14.92
C TYR A 139 -22.41 -3.00 15.05
N MET A 140 -22.92 -2.63 16.24
CA MET A 140 -23.46 -1.29 16.49
C MET A 140 -22.39 -0.21 16.28
N THR A 141 -21.15 -0.46 16.75
CA THR A 141 -20.03 0.45 16.54
C THR A 141 -19.69 0.63 15.06
N GLN A 142 -19.75 -0.44 14.27
CA GLN A 142 -19.53 -0.37 12.81
C GLN A 142 -20.66 0.37 12.11
N ALA A 143 -21.92 0.09 12.48
CA ALA A 143 -23.08 0.79 11.95
C ALA A 143 -23.02 2.30 12.26
N ALA A 144 -22.74 2.66 13.52
CA ALA A 144 -22.50 4.04 13.97
C ALA A 144 -21.14 4.63 13.53
N ARG A 145 -20.45 4.01 12.56
CA ARG A 145 -19.31 4.60 11.81
C ARG A 145 -19.59 4.62 10.31
N GLY A 146 -20.80 4.26 9.89
CA GLY A 146 -21.12 4.03 8.48
C GLY A 146 -20.30 2.89 7.86
N GLN A 147 -19.69 2.01 8.65
CA GLN A 147 -18.87 0.90 8.13
C GLN A 147 -19.72 -0.32 7.76
N ARG A 148 -20.99 -0.36 8.18
CA ARG A 148 -21.87 -1.50 7.93
C ARG A 148 -23.32 -1.06 7.82
N ASN A 149 -24.01 -1.56 6.79
CA ASN A 149 -25.44 -1.33 6.61
C ASN A 149 -26.24 -2.08 7.68
N MET A 150 -27.23 -1.39 8.24
CA MET A 150 -28.25 -2.02 9.07
C MET A 150 -29.31 -2.66 8.19
N SER A 151 -29.79 -3.84 8.60
CA SER A 151 -30.98 -4.39 7.95
C SER A 151 -32.20 -3.56 8.36
N PRO A 152 -33.27 -3.49 7.54
CA PRO A 152 -34.47 -2.73 7.89
C PRO A 152 -35.05 -3.13 9.26
N ARG A 153 -34.97 -4.42 9.62
CA ARG A 153 -35.39 -4.92 10.93
C ARG A 153 -34.53 -4.40 12.08
N VAL A 154 -33.21 -4.28 11.89
CA VAL A 154 -32.31 -3.74 12.91
C VAL A 154 -32.50 -2.23 13.02
N GLN A 155 -32.67 -1.54 11.89
CA GLN A 155 -32.97 -0.11 11.86
C GLN A 155 -34.24 0.23 12.65
N ALA A 156 -35.35 -0.47 12.40
CA ALA A 156 -36.60 -0.26 13.15
C ALA A 156 -36.42 -0.46 14.67
N ARG A 157 -35.57 -1.40 15.09
CA ARG A 157 -35.25 -1.62 16.51
C ARG A 157 -34.38 -0.50 17.08
N VAL A 158 -33.45 0.04 16.31
CA VAL A 158 -32.65 1.21 16.70
C VAL A 158 -33.53 2.44 16.86
N GLU A 159 -34.43 2.69 15.91
CA GLU A 159 -35.41 3.79 15.95
C GLU A 159 -36.34 3.66 17.17
N SER A 160 -36.85 2.46 17.43
CA SER A 160 -37.66 2.18 18.62
C SER A 160 -36.88 2.38 19.92
N ALA A 161 -35.60 2.02 19.97
CA ALA A 161 -34.76 2.20 21.16
C ALA A 161 -34.34 3.67 21.37
N LEU A 162 -34.25 4.45 20.29
CA LEU A 162 -33.90 5.87 20.33
C LEU A 162 -35.11 6.81 20.39
N GLY A 163 -36.33 6.28 20.35
CA GLY A 163 -37.56 7.08 20.50
C GLY A 163 -37.87 8.00 19.32
N GLY A 164 -37.34 7.71 18.14
CA GLY A 164 -37.56 8.53 16.95
C GLY A 164 -36.91 7.96 15.69
N PRO A 165 -37.24 8.51 14.51
CA PRO A 165 -36.59 8.13 13.26
C PRO A 165 -35.10 8.48 13.33
N VAL A 166 -34.28 7.54 12.89
CA VAL A 166 -32.82 7.65 12.90
C VAL A 166 -32.42 7.68 11.45
N GLU A 167 -31.94 8.83 11.00
CA GLU A 167 -31.40 8.95 9.66
C GLU A 167 -30.08 8.16 9.59
N ILE A 168 -30.18 6.94 9.06
CA ILE A 168 -29.04 6.04 8.91
C ILE A 168 -28.51 6.25 7.50
N ALA A 169 -27.42 7.00 7.39
CA ALA A 169 -26.71 7.10 6.14
C ALA A 169 -26.30 5.69 5.64
N PRO A 170 -26.45 5.42 4.33
CA PRO A 170 -25.99 4.18 3.75
C PRO A 170 -24.48 4.01 4.04
N ALA A 171 -24.09 2.81 4.46
CA ALA A 171 -22.74 2.53 4.88
C ALA A 171 -21.73 2.79 3.77
N LEU A 172 -20.80 3.70 4.05
CA LEU A 172 -19.57 3.97 3.33
C LEU A 172 -18.58 2.81 3.58
N CYS A 173 -18.90 1.63 3.08
CA CYS A 173 -17.98 0.50 3.12
C CYS A 173 -16.82 0.75 2.13
N ALA A 174 -15.84 1.57 2.52
CA ALA A 174 -14.63 1.91 1.76
C ALA A 174 -13.68 0.72 1.47
N ASN A 175 -14.02 -0.51 1.88
CA ASN A 175 -13.22 -1.72 1.62
C ASN A 175 -14.00 -2.84 0.93
N ARG A 176 -15.26 -2.61 0.55
CA ARG A 176 -15.75 -3.32 -0.63
C ARG A 176 -15.11 -2.51 -1.74
N GLN A 177 -14.11 -3.08 -2.45
CA GLN A 177 -13.79 -2.63 -3.80
C GLN A 177 -15.11 -2.16 -4.39
N GLU A 178 -15.17 -0.88 -4.75
CA GLU A 178 -16.26 -0.35 -5.54
C GLU A 178 -16.55 -1.43 -6.56
N SER A 179 -17.65 -2.17 -6.34
CA SER A 179 -18.28 -2.85 -7.44
C SER A 179 -18.65 -1.66 -8.28
N ILE A 180 -17.80 -1.38 -9.26
CA ILE A 180 -17.96 -0.30 -10.21
C ILE A 180 -19.46 -0.25 -10.48
N PRO A 181 -20.14 0.89 -10.28
CA PRO A 181 -21.57 1.00 -10.58
C PRO A 181 -21.91 0.69 -12.05
N ASN A 182 -20.92 0.33 -12.86
CA ASN A 182 -21.01 0.02 -14.26
C ASN A 182 -20.75 -1.48 -14.47
N GLY A 183 -21.76 -2.20 -14.97
CA GLY A 183 -21.56 -3.45 -15.71
C GLY A 183 -22.46 -4.61 -15.29
N GLY A 184 -23.73 -4.60 -15.74
CA GLY A 184 -24.52 -5.82 -16.02
C GLY A 184 -24.97 -6.73 -14.86
N SER A 185 -24.58 -6.47 -13.61
CA SER A 185 -24.89 -7.36 -12.47
C SER A 185 -26.30 -7.23 -11.87
N SER A 186 -27.04 -6.17 -12.24
CA SER A 186 -28.45 -5.98 -11.84
C SER A 186 -29.40 -6.68 -12.80
N TYR A 187 -29.25 -6.45 -14.11
CA TYR A 187 -30.25 -6.84 -15.12
C TYR A 187 -30.61 -8.33 -15.12
N LEU A 188 -29.63 -9.22 -15.17
CA LEU A 188 -29.89 -10.67 -15.24
C LEU A 188 -30.56 -11.19 -13.96
N ARG A 189 -30.23 -10.61 -12.80
CA ARG A 189 -30.83 -10.98 -11.52
C ARG A 189 -32.23 -10.38 -11.35
N GLU A 190 -32.42 -9.13 -11.76
CA GLU A 190 -33.71 -8.45 -11.75
C GLU A 190 -34.68 -9.15 -12.68
N ARG A 191 -34.26 -9.43 -13.92
CA ARG A 191 -35.11 -10.11 -14.91
C ARG A 191 -35.47 -11.53 -14.49
N ALA A 192 -34.54 -12.28 -13.92
CA ALA A 192 -34.86 -13.59 -13.35
C ALA A 192 -35.86 -13.49 -12.18
N ARG A 193 -35.71 -12.47 -11.32
CA ARG A 193 -36.65 -12.23 -10.21
C ARG A 193 -38.04 -11.84 -10.71
N GLU A 194 -38.13 -11.03 -11.76
CA GLU A 194 -39.41 -10.70 -12.42
C GLU A 194 -40.11 -11.96 -12.95
N MET A 195 -39.34 -12.94 -13.41
CA MET A 195 -39.84 -14.25 -13.85
C MET A 195 -40.07 -15.24 -12.69
N GLY A 196 -39.89 -14.81 -11.43
CA GLY A 196 -40.03 -15.68 -10.25
C GLY A 196 -38.92 -16.73 -10.10
N LEU A 197 -37.82 -16.60 -10.85
CA LEU A 197 -36.71 -17.55 -10.85
C LEU A 197 -35.60 -17.10 -9.90
N SER A 198 -35.12 -18.04 -9.09
CA SER A 198 -33.85 -17.90 -8.39
C SER A 198 -32.67 -18.08 -9.36
N MET A 199 -31.49 -17.57 -8.95
CA MET A 199 -30.26 -17.80 -9.71
C MET A 199 -29.80 -19.26 -9.74
N GLY A 200 -30.31 -20.10 -8.83
CA GLY A 200 -30.08 -21.54 -8.87
C GLY A 200 -30.88 -22.18 -10.00
N GLU A 201 -32.18 -21.93 -10.03
CA GLU A 201 -33.09 -22.45 -11.06
C GLU A 201 -32.70 -21.97 -12.45
N LEU A 202 -32.33 -20.69 -12.60
CA LEU A 202 -31.83 -20.20 -13.89
C LEU A 202 -30.54 -20.92 -14.32
N ALA A 203 -29.64 -21.24 -13.38
CA ALA A 203 -28.42 -21.99 -13.68
C ALA A 203 -28.74 -23.41 -14.17
N ASP A 204 -29.69 -24.07 -13.50
CA ASP A 204 -30.15 -25.42 -13.85
C ASP A 204 -30.83 -25.46 -15.23
N LEU A 205 -31.71 -24.49 -15.51
CA LEU A 205 -32.38 -24.34 -16.81
C LEU A 205 -31.40 -24.10 -17.97
N VAL A 206 -30.28 -23.42 -17.70
CA VAL A 206 -29.23 -23.15 -18.68
C VAL A 206 -28.23 -24.31 -18.81
N GLY A 207 -28.14 -25.17 -17.79
CA GLY A 207 -27.17 -26.26 -17.71
C GLY A 207 -25.78 -25.78 -17.30
N VAL A 208 -25.69 -24.89 -16.31
CA VAL A 208 -24.43 -24.42 -15.72
C VAL A 208 -24.49 -24.47 -14.19
N SER A 209 -23.34 -24.42 -13.51
CA SER A 209 -23.34 -24.38 -12.05
C SER A 209 -23.87 -23.04 -11.52
N ARG A 210 -24.53 -23.08 -10.35
CA ARG A 210 -24.99 -21.88 -9.62
C ARG A 210 -23.89 -20.84 -9.40
N GLY A 211 -22.67 -21.31 -9.12
CA GLY A 211 -21.49 -20.45 -8.96
C GLY A 211 -21.14 -19.70 -10.24
N PHE A 212 -21.14 -20.41 -11.38
CA PHE A 212 -20.92 -19.81 -12.69
C PHE A 212 -21.97 -18.74 -13.02
N MET A 213 -23.27 -19.05 -12.84
CA MET A 213 -24.34 -18.08 -13.08
C MET A 213 -24.25 -16.87 -12.15
N SER A 214 -23.87 -17.09 -10.88
CA SER A 214 -23.66 -15.99 -9.95
C SER A 214 -22.47 -15.10 -10.33
N ASP A 215 -21.43 -15.65 -10.95
CA ASP A 215 -20.30 -14.87 -11.46
C ASP A 215 -20.66 -14.09 -12.72
N VAL A 216 -21.46 -14.69 -13.62
CA VAL A 216 -22.03 -13.99 -14.79
C VAL A 216 -22.92 -12.84 -14.33
N ALA A 217 -23.84 -13.10 -13.40
CA ALA A 217 -24.69 -12.07 -12.79
C ALA A 217 -23.93 -11.05 -11.93
N ARG A 218 -22.60 -11.16 -11.81
CA ARG A 218 -21.74 -10.14 -11.18
C ARG A 218 -20.81 -9.46 -12.19
N GLY A 219 -20.94 -9.77 -13.48
CA GLY A 219 -20.03 -9.27 -14.51
C GLY A 219 -18.61 -9.82 -14.38
N ARG A 220 -18.40 -10.95 -13.68
CA ARG A 220 -17.06 -11.55 -13.50
C ARG A 220 -16.71 -12.56 -14.59
N ARG A 221 -17.72 -13.09 -15.28
CA ARG A 221 -17.58 -14.09 -16.35
C ARG A 221 -18.57 -13.79 -17.47
N ASN A 222 -18.19 -14.16 -18.69
CA ASN A 222 -19.06 -14.08 -19.86
C ASN A 222 -19.73 -15.42 -20.14
N LEU A 223 -20.95 -15.36 -20.68
CA LEU A 223 -21.61 -16.52 -21.26
C LEU A 223 -21.01 -16.80 -22.64
N SER A 224 -20.91 -18.08 -23.02
CA SER A 224 -20.67 -18.40 -24.44
C SER A 224 -21.91 -18.00 -25.25
N PRO A 225 -21.78 -17.67 -26.55
CA PRO A 225 -22.92 -17.26 -27.38
C PRO A 225 -24.10 -18.25 -27.32
N LYS A 226 -23.80 -19.55 -27.31
CA LYS A 226 -24.81 -20.62 -27.16
C LYS A 226 -25.54 -20.58 -25.81
N LYS A 227 -24.83 -20.28 -24.71
CA LYS A 227 -25.42 -20.15 -23.38
C LYS A 227 -26.20 -18.85 -23.23
N GLN A 228 -25.72 -17.77 -23.84
CA GLN A 228 -26.40 -16.48 -23.87
C GLN A 228 -27.76 -16.60 -24.56
N ALA A 229 -27.82 -17.18 -25.76
CA ALA A 229 -29.07 -17.43 -26.46
C ALA A 229 -30.06 -18.28 -25.65
N ARG A 230 -29.56 -19.23 -24.84
CA ARG A 230 -30.40 -20.04 -23.94
C ARG A 230 -30.95 -19.21 -22.78
N VAL A 231 -30.14 -18.35 -22.17
CA VAL A 231 -30.62 -17.42 -21.13
C VAL A 231 -31.65 -16.44 -21.70
N GLU A 232 -31.41 -15.89 -22.88
CA GLU A 232 -32.34 -14.98 -23.57
C GLU A 232 -33.68 -15.64 -23.84
N LYS A 233 -33.67 -16.89 -24.29
CA LYS A 233 -34.89 -17.69 -24.50
C LYS A 233 -35.66 -17.96 -23.19
N ILE A 234 -34.96 -18.17 -22.07
CA ILE A 234 -35.60 -18.44 -20.77
C ILE A 234 -36.19 -17.15 -20.16
N LEU A 235 -35.49 -16.03 -20.29
CA LEU A 235 -35.87 -14.74 -19.72
C LEU A 235 -36.78 -13.89 -20.62
N ASP A 236 -37.06 -14.38 -21.84
CA ASP A 236 -37.80 -13.70 -22.91
C ASP A 236 -37.36 -12.24 -23.08
N ALA A 237 -36.05 -12.02 -23.05
CA ALA A 237 -35.46 -10.70 -23.11
C ALA A 237 -34.01 -10.77 -23.62
N PRO A 238 -33.56 -9.77 -24.40
CA PRO A 238 -32.18 -9.70 -24.84
C PRO A 238 -31.27 -9.44 -23.63
N VAL A 239 -30.38 -10.39 -23.36
CA VAL A 239 -29.43 -10.28 -22.25
C VAL A 239 -28.17 -9.70 -22.82
N LYS A 240 -28.06 -8.38 -22.79
CA LYS A 240 -26.78 -7.70 -22.95
C LYS A 240 -25.96 -7.94 -21.68
N VAL A 241 -25.32 -9.11 -21.60
CA VAL A 241 -24.18 -9.26 -20.69
C VAL A 241 -23.07 -8.44 -21.33
N GLU A 242 -22.91 -7.20 -20.88
CA GLU A 242 -21.71 -6.43 -21.20
C GLU A 242 -20.52 -7.32 -20.91
N ALA A 243 -19.65 -7.48 -21.91
CA ALA A 243 -18.49 -8.33 -21.76
C ALA A 243 -17.76 -7.87 -20.50
N ALA A 244 -17.69 -8.77 -19.51
CA ALA A 244 -16.88 -8.60 -18.31
C ALA A 244 -15.56 -8.03 -18.79
N GLN A 245 -15.28 -6.77 -18.45
CA GLN A 245 -14.02 -6.18 -18.85
C GLN A 245 -12.96 -7.13 -18.34
N PRO A 246 -12.13 -7.72 -19.22
CA PRO A 246 -11.11 -8.64 -18.78
C PRO A 246 -10.32 -7.89 -17.71
N PRO A 247 -9.89 -8.55 -16.61
CA PRO A 247 -9.10 -7.88 -15.58
C PRO A 247 -7.90 -7.24 -16.27
N THR A 248 -7.98 -5.93 -16.52
CA THR A 248 -6.93 -5.19 -17.18
C THR A 248 -5.95 -4.84 -16.09
N VAL A 249 -4.72 -5.30 -16.24
CA VAL A 249 -3.66 -4.74 -15.42
C VAL A 249 -3.39 -3.37 -15.99
N ASN A 250 -3.53 -2.35 -15.15
CA ASN A 250 -3.05 -1.04 -15.50
C ASN A 250 -1.52 -1.15 -15.70
N PRO A 251 -1.00 -0.99 -16.93
CA PRO A 251 0.42 -1.23 -17.18
C PRO A 251 1.32 -0.24 -16.43
N ARG A 252 0.80 0.95 -16.11
CA ARG A 252 1.49 1.94 -15.30
C ARG A 252 1.63 1.49 -13.84
N ALA A 253 0.60 0.85 -13.29
CA ALA A 253 0.66 0.32 -11.93
C ALA A 253 1.70 -0.81 -11.78
N LEU A 254 1.96 -1.57 -12.85
CA LEU A 254 3.06 -2.54 -12.89
C LEU A 254 4.42 -1.83 -12.82
N TRP A 255 4.62 -0.77 -13.61
CA TRP A 255 5.84 0.04 -13.60
C TRP A 255 6.09 0.67 -12.22
N ASP A 256 5.11 1.37 -11.67
CA ASP A 256 5.23 2.06 -10.39
C ASP A 256 5.63 1.09 -9.26
N ARG A 257 5.14 -0.16 -9.32
CA ARG A 257 5.47 -1.20 -8.34
C ARG A 257 6.88 -1.75 -8.52
N MET A 258 7.30 -1.99 -9.75
CA MET A 258 8.67 -2.42 -10.04
C MET A 258 9.68 -1.37 -9.60
N GLU A 259 9.39 -0.09 -9.84
CA GLU A 259 10.19 1.05 -9.40
C GLU A 259 10.23 1.15 -7.87
N ALA A 260 9.08 1.04 -7.20
CA ALA A 260 9.01 1.05 -5.73
C ALA A 260 9.81 -0.09 -5.07
N HIS A 261 9.95 -1.23 -5.76
CA HIS A 261 10.75 -2.37 -5.30
C HIS A 261 12.21 -2.35 -5.81
N GLY A 262 12.60 -1.38 -6.63
CA GLY A 262 13.94 -1.32 -7.23
C GLY A 262 14.27 -2.52 -8.11
N ILE A 263 13.27 -3.19 -8.70
CA ILE A 263 13.45 -4.39 -9.53
C ILE A 263 13.24 -4.09 -11.01
N SER A 264 14.16 -4.57 -11.84
CA SER A 264 14.05 -4.42 -13.29
C SER A 264 12.96 -5.31 -13.88
N GLN A 265 12.56 -5.03 -15.13
CA GLN A 265 11.62 -5.86 -15.88
C GLN A 265 12.09 -7.30 -16.03
N ASN A 266 13.37 -7.50 -16.37
CA ASN A 266 13.95 -8.82 -16.52
C ASN A 266 14.00 -9.59 -15.20
N GLU A 267 14.29 -8.90 -14.09
CA GLU A 267 14.25 -9.50 -12.75
C GLU A 267 12.82 -9.91 -12.36
N THR A 268 11.85 -9.03 -12.60
CA THR A 268 10.42 -9.29 -12.34
C THR A 268 9.92 -10.49 -13.13
N ALA A 269 10.23 -10.55 -14.43
CA ALA A 269 9.87 -11.68 -15.29
C ALA A 269 10.47 -13.00 -14.77
N ARG A 270 11.76 -12.98 -14.39
CA ARG A 270 12.47 -14.14 -13.84
C ARG A 270 11.84 -14.62 -12.54
N ARG A 271 11.59 -13.72 -11.58
CA ARG A 271 10.96 -14.03 -10.28
C ARG A 271 9.54 -14.54 -10.45
N ALA A 272 8.79 -14.03 -11.42
CA ALA A 272 7.44 -14.48 -11.73
C ALA A 272 7.40 -15.75 -12.58
N GLY A 273 8.56 -16.28 -13.01
CA GLY A 273 8.62 -17.46 -13.88
C GLY A 273 7.88 -17.27 -15.20
N ILE A 274 8.01 -16.10 -15.82
CA ILE A 274 7.46 -15.76 -17.14
C ILE A 274 8.57 -15.24 -18.07
N SER A 275 8.37 -15.29 -19.38
CA SER A 275 9.35 -14.74 -20.31
C SER A 275 9.38 -13.20 -20.25
N PRO A 276 10.56 -12.56 -20.40
CA PRO A 276 10.65 -11.10 -20.47
C PRO A 276 9.80 -10.49 -21.59
N SER A 277 9.71 -11.19 -22.74
CA SER A 277 8.86 -10.79 -23.87
C SER A 277 7.38 -10.77 -23.49
N LEU A 278 6.88 -11.77 -22.75
CA LEU A 278 5.50 -11.80 -22.27
C LEU A 278 5.22 -10.64 -21.32
N LEU A 279 6.13 -10.37 -20.37
CA LEU A 279 5.99 -9.24 -19.46
C LEU A 279 5.99 -7.91 -20.22
N SER A 280 6.84 -7.74 -21.23
CA SER A 280 6.85 -6.56 -22.09
C SER A 280 5.54 -6.35 -22.84
N GLN A 281 4.99 -7.41 -23.44
CA GLN A 281 3.67 -7.34 -24.09
C GLN A 281 2.55 -6.95 -23.13
N ILE A 282 2.57 -7.43 -21.88
CA ILE A 282 1.61 -7.05 -20.84
C ILE A 282 1.79 -5.58 -20.46
N MET A 283 3.03 -5.14 -20.22
CA MET A 283 3.36 -3.77 -19.81
C MET A 283 3.11 -2.73 -20.90
N ASN A 284 3.07 -3.14 -22.16
CA ASN A 284 2.69 -2.28 -23.29
C ASN A 284 1.20 -2.40 -23.66
N GLY A 285 0.41 -3.15 -22.88
CA GLY A 285 -1.02 -3.36 -23.15
C GLY A 285 -1.31 -4.21 -24.40
N GLN A 286 -0.30 -4.81 -25.02
CA GLN A 286 -0.43 -5.65 -26.21
C GLN A 286 -1.03 -7.02 -25.90
N ARG A 287 -0.92 -7.49 -24.64
CA ARG A 287 -1.43 -8.80 -24.22
C ARG A 287 -2.09 -8.75 -22.86
N ILE A 288 -3.28 -9.35 -22.78
CA ILE A 288 -3.99 -9.57 -21.52
C ILE A 288 -3.35 -10.77 -20.79
N PRO A 289 -2.86 -10.60 -19.55
CA PRO A 289 -2.28 -11.70 -18.80
C PRO A 289 -3.34 -12.70 -18.36
N SER A 290 -2.96 -13.99 -18.28
CA SER A 290 -3.81 -15.01 -17.66
C SER A 290 -3.86 -14.82 -16.14
N GLY A 291 -4.89 -15.38 -15.49
CA GLY A 291 -5.00 -15.35 -14.03
C GLY A 291 -3.78 -15.94 -13.29
N ASP A 292 -3.12 -16.93 -13.89
CA ASP A 292 -1.89 -17.51 -13.34
C ASP A 292 -0.71 -16.54 -13.42
N VAL A 293 -0.55 -15.86 -14.55
CA VAL A 293 0.48 -14.82 -14.72
C VAL A 293 0.23 -13.66 -13.75
N LEU A 294 -1.02 -13.25 -13.56
CA LEU A 294 -1.40 -12.24 -12.57
C LEU A 294 -1.02 -12.65 -11.15
N ARG A 295 -1.32 -13.89 -10.75
CA ARG A 295 -0.96 -14.39 -9.42
C ARG A 295 0.55 -14.40 -9.19
N ARG A 296 1.33 -14.81 -10.20
CA ARG A 296 2.79 -14.82 -10.12
C ARG A 296 3.36 -13.41 -10.04
N LEU A 297 2.91 -12.50 -10.90
CA LEU A 297 3.31 -11.09 -10.85
C LEU A 297 2.93 -10.44 -9.51
N HIS A 298 1.73 -10.75 -9.00
CA HIS A 298 1.29 -10.27 -7.70
C HIS A 298 2.20 -10.78 -6.57
N GLY A 299 2.60 -12.05 -6.61
CA GLY A 299 3.53 -12.64 -5.66
C GLY A 299 4.91 -11.98 -5.66
N VAL A 300 5.35 -11.41 -6.78
CA VAL A 300 6.64 -10.71 -6.87
C VAL A 300 6.54 -9.23 -6.46
N LEU A 301 5.46 -8.56 -6.86
CA LEU A 301 5.34 -7.10 -6.76
C LEU A 301 4.50 -6.60 -5.56
N PHE A 302 3.82 -7.50 -4.87
CA PHE A 302 2.92 -7.15 -3.76
C PHE A 302 3.09 -8.07 -2.56
N ALA A 303 3.98 -9.07 -2.63
CA ALA A 303 4.46 -9.70 -1.41
C ALA A 303 5.26 -8.65 -0.62
N PRO A 304 5.10 -8.58 0.71
CA PRO A 304 5.96 -7.73 1.53
C PRO A 304 7.41 -8.10 1.22
N ALA A 305 8.20 -7.10 0.83
CA ALA A 305 9.61 -7.30 0.52
C ALA A 305 10.24 -7.98 1.75
N SER A 306 10.61 -9.23 1.61
CA SER A 306 11.21 -10.01 2.70
C SER A 306 12.52 -9.39 3.21
N GLU A 307 13.07 -8.37 2.52
CA GLU A 307 14.18 -7.55 3.00
C GLU A 307 13.85 -6.73 4.26
N GLU A 308 12.58 -6.39 4.53
CA GLU A 308 12.20 -5.69 5.78
C GLU A 308 12.10 -6.65 6.99
N LEU A 309 12.32 -7.96 6.78
CA LEU A 309 12.27 -9.01 7.81
C LEU A 309 13.50 -9.93 7.80
N VAL A 310 14.64 -9.48 7.30
CA VAL A 310 15.94 -10.11 7.63
C VAL A 310 16.66 -9.21 8.62
N ALA A 311 16.24 -9.24 9.89
CA ALA A 311 17.21 -9.10 10.95
C ALA A 311 18.30 -10.17 10.71
N PRO A 312 19.59 -9.89 10.91
CA PRO A 312 20.62 -10.91 10.78
C PRO A 312 20.22 -12.09 11.66
N VAL A 313 19.89 -13.21 11.04
CA VAL A 313 19.71 -14.46 11.79
C VAL A 313 21.10 -14.78 12.28
N GLU A 314 21.38 -14.52 13.56
CA GLU A 314 22.59 -15.00 14.22
C GLU A 314 22.63 -16.52 14.06
N LEU A 315 23.44 -16.99 13.12
CA LEU A 315 23.69 -18.41 12.94
C LEU A 315 24.64 -18.82 14.07
N LYS A 316 24.07 -19.43 15.11
CA LYS A 316 24.87 -19.94 16.22
C LYS A 316 25.57 -21.22 15.75
N VAL A 317 26.86 -21.09 15.44
CA VAL A 317 27.74 -22.20 15.10
C VAL A 317 28.11 -22.91 16.41
N MET A 318 27.66 -24.15 16.57
CA MET A 318 27.93 -24.95 17.76
C MET A 318 28.89 -26.07 17.39
N ALA A 319 30.12 -26.02 17.93
CA ALA A 319 31.05 -27.14 17.89
C ALA A 319 30.71 -28.13 19.02
N TRP A 320 30.79 -29.42 18.75
CA TRP A 320 30.64 -30.45 19.79
C TRP A 320 31.71 -31.53 19.66
N LYS A 321 32.00 -32.20 20.78
CA LYS A 321 32.94 -33.32 20.87
C LYS A 321 32.33 -34.44 21.71
N LYS A 322 32.24 -35.65 21.15
CA LYS A 322 31.81 -36.86 21.90
C LYS A 322 32.59 -38.07 21.38
N GLY A 323 33.31 -38.76 22.28
CA GLY A 323 33.98 -40.04 21.98
C GLY A 323 34.94 -40.00 20.78
N GLY A 324 35.90 -39.07 20.76
CA GLY A 324 36.90 -38.95 19.69
C GLY A 324 36.41 -38.36 18.37
N ARG A 325 35.12 -38.00 18.27
CA ARG A 325 34.54 -37.33 17.09
C ARG A 325 34.23 -35.87 17.42
N SER A 326 34.58 -34.97 16.49
CA SER A 326 34.19 -33.56 16.50
C SER A 326 33.30 -33.25 15.30
N GLY A 327 32.44 -32.25 15.42
CA GLY A 327 31.61 -31.77 14.33
C GLY A 327 31.06 -30.37 14.59
N VAL A 328 30.65 -29.70 13.52
CA VAL A 328 30.04 -28.36 13.56
C VAL A 328 28.59 -28.48 13.15
N VAL A 329 27.68 -27.87 13.93
CA VAL A 329 26.26 -27.76 13.59
C VAL A 329 25.91 -26.29 13.47
N VAL A 330 25.35 -25.92 12.32
CA VAL A 330 24.75 -24.60 12.10
C VAL A 330 23.25 -24.75 12.29
N ARG A 331 22.69 -24.11 13.33
CA ARG A 331 21.23 -24.02 13.52
C ARG A 331 20.74 -22.64 13.08
N GLY A 332 19.84 -22.60 12.10
CA GLY A 332 19.03 -21.42 11.83
C GLY A 332 17.89 -21.30 12.83
N ALA A 333 17.56 -20.08 13.25
CA ALA A 333 16.37 -19.82 14.05
C ALA A 333 15.12 -20.12 13.19
N GLY A 334 14.40 -21.20 13.51
CA GLY A 334 13.12 -21.49 12.90
C GLY A 334 12.11 -20.40 13.27
N GLY A 335 11.49 -19.77 12.26
CA GLY A 335 10.46 -18.76 12.48
C GLY A 335 9.24 -19.32 13.24
N PRO A 336 8.44 -18.46 13.88
CA PRO A 336 7.30 -18.89 14.68
C PRO A 336 6.18 -19.37 13.76
N HIS A 337 6.00 -20.68 13.63
CA HIS A 337 4.74 -21.27 13.16
C HIS A 337 4.21 -22.24 14.19
N SER A 338 2.93 -22.04 14.50
CA SER A 338 2.14 -22.79 15.45
C SER A 338 2.05 -24.27 15.10
N GLY A 339 2.44 -25.14 16.03
CA GLY A 339 1.76 -26.41 16.26
C GLY A 339 2.21 -27.66 15.50
N SER A 340 3.38 -27.68 14.84
CA SER A 340 3.95 -28.95 14.36
C SER A 340 5.46 -29.01 14.59
N ASN A 341 5.96 -30.22 14.91
CA ASN A 341 7.31 -30.51 15.37
C ASN A 341 8.41 -29.69 14.66
N PRO A 342 9.44 -29.18 15.37
CA PRO A 342 10.49 -28.37 14.78
C PRO A 342 11.38 -29.23 13.88
N GLY A 343 11.01 -29.32 12.61
CA GLY A 343 11.83 -29.88 11.54
C GLY A 343 12.97 -28.94 11.18
N GLY A 344 13.89 -28.70 12.11
CA GLY A 344 15.16 -28.05 11.82
C GLY A 344 16.04 -29.00 11.02
N GLY A 345 16.11 -28.80 9.70
CA GLY A 345 17.03 -29.56 8.83
C GLY A 345 18.46 -29.41 9.33
N THR A 346 19.13 -30.54 9.63
CA THR A 346 20.53 -30.56 10.05
C THR A 346 21.38 -30.84 8.82
N LEU A 347 22.17 -29.87 8.35
CA LEU A 347 23.19 -30.11 7.33
C LEU A 347 24.38 -30.83 8.00
N ARG A 348 24.60 -32.10 7.66
CA ARG A 348 25.79 -32.85 8.06
C ARG A 348 26.80 -32.78 6.92
N ILE A 349 27.88 -32.06 7.12
CA ILE A 349 29.00 -32.02 6.17
C ILE A 349 29.96 -33.15 6.55
N GLY A 350 30.10 -34.15 5.69
CA GLY A 350 31.03 -35.26 5.89
C GLY A 350 32.45 -34.88 5.49
N GLY A 351 33.29 -34.55 6.47
CA GLY A 351 34.72 -34.31 6.27
C GLY A 351 35.44 -34.23 7.62
N ARG A 352 36.64 -34.81 7.74
CA ARG A 352 37.49 -34.66 8.93
C ARG A 352 38.16 -33.30 8.85
N VAL A 353 37.70 -32.33 9.64
CA VAL A 353 38.42 -31.06 9.84
C VAL A 353 39.35 -31.22 11.04
N PRO A 354 40.67 -31.03 10.90
CA PRO A 354 41.59 -31.06 12.02
C PRO A 354 41.20 -30.02 13.08
N TRP A 355 41.38 -30.37 14.35
CA TRP A 355 41.12 -29.45 15.45
C TRP A 355 42.10 -28.26 15.37
N GLY A 356 41.58 -27.04 15.33
CA GLY A 356 42.38 -25.81 15.20
C GLY A 356 42.50 -25.24 13.78
N ALA A 357 41.89 -25.85 12.77
CA ALA A 357 41.84 -25.26 11.43
C ALA A 357 40.78 -24.15 11.37
N GLU A 358 41.19 -22.93 11.00
CA GLU A 358 40.27 -21.88 10.56
C GLU A 358 39.80 -22.21 9.14
N VAL A 359 38.49 -22.35 8.96
CA VAL A 359 37.89 -22.57 7.64
C VAL A 359 36.86 -21.49 7.41
N GLU A 360 37.15 -20.57 6.49
CA GLU A 360 36.15 -19.64 5.97
C GLU A 360 35.26 -20.39 4.97
N TYR A 361 33.97 -20.48 5.27
CA TYR A 361 32.98 -21.00 4.33
C TYR A 361 32.17 -19.85 3.74
N ALA A 362 32.30 -19.64 2.43
CA ALA A 362 31.43 -18.73 1.69
C ALA A 362 30.16 -19.48 1.26
N TYR A 363 29.00 -19.04 1.77
CA TYR A 363 27.70 -19.56 1.37
C TYR A 363 26.92 -18.49 0.59
N ARG A 364 26.22 -18.90 -0.46
CA ARG A 364 25.20 -18.05 -1.10
C ARG A 364 23.81 -18.56 -0.72
N ALA A 365 23.06 -17.77 0.04
CA ALA A 365 21.64 -18.03 0.28
C ALA A 365 20.82 -17.50 -0.90
N GLY A 366 19.84 -18.29 -1.36
CA GLY A 366 18.91 -17.92 -2.43
C GLY A 366 17.63 -18.75 -2.36
N TYR A 367 16.66 -18.48 -3.23
CA TYR A 367 15.43 -19.26 -3.32
C TYR A 367 15.49 -20.20 -4.53
N ASP A 368 15.05 -21.44 -4.37
CA ASP A 368 14.91 -22.38 -5.49
C ASP A 368 13.74 -21.97 -6.42
N SER A 369 13.59 -22.68 -7.54
CA SER A 369 12.51 -22.45 -8.52
C SER A 369 11.09 -22.67 -7.95
N ARG A 370 10.98 -23.11 -6.69
CA ARG A 370 9.74 -23.32 -5.94
C ARG A 370 9.59 -22.35 -4.77
N GLY A 371 10.49 -21.38 -4.61
CA GLY A 371 10.44 -20.37 -3.56
C GLY A 371 10.89 -20.86 -2.18
N ARG A 372 11.66 -21.95 -2.10
CA ARG A 372 12.24 -22.45 -0.83
C ARG A 372 13.65 -21.92 -0.63
N VAL A 373 14.02 -21.63 0.62
CA VAL A 373 15.39 -21.20 0.96
C VAL A 373 16.37 -22.34 0.65
N SER A 374 17.33 -22.07 -0.22
CA SER A 374 18.45 -22.92 -0.58
C SER A 374 19.76 -22.24 -0.22
N VAL A 375 20.73 -23.00 0.28
CA VAL A 375 22.08 -22.51 0.59
C VAL A 375 23.06 -23.30 -0.25
N ASN A 376 23.72 -22.64 -1.19
CA ASN A 376 24.73 -23.25 -2.05
C ASN A 376 26.13 -22.88 -1.58
N HIS A 377 27.03 -23.85 -1.61
CA HIS A 377 28.44 -23.68 -1.25
C HIS A 377 29.20 -22.99 -2.40
N ILE A 378 30.02 -21.99 -2.08
CA ILE A 378 30.95 -21.38 -3.03
C ILE A 378 32.34 -21.94 -2.73
N VAL A 379 32.73 -23.06 -3.36
CA VAL A 379 34.16 -23.44 -3.41
C VAL A 379 34.54 -23.75 -4.85
N ASN A 380 35.58 -23.06 -5.33
CA ASN A 380 36.37 -23.50 -6.48
C ASN A 380 37.33 -24.59 -5.99
N GLU A 381 37.24 -25.79 -6.57
CA GLU A 381 38.05 -26.98 -6.20
C GLU A 381 39.57 -26.85 -6.45
N ARG A 382 40.11 -25.66 -6.73
CA ARG A 382 41.54 -25.46 -7.09
C ARG A 382 42.41 -24.77 -6.02
N GLY A 383 41.93 -24.60 -4.79
CA GLY A 383 42.58 -23.72 -3.81
C GLY A 383 43.37 -24.34 -2.65
N TYR A 384 43.63 -25.65 -2.61
CA TYR A 384 44.19 -26.29 -1.39
C TYR A 384 45.70 -26.05 -1.13
N GLY A 385 46.41 -25.27 -1.97
CA GLY A 385 47.88 -25.18 -1.90
C GLY A 385 48.49 -23.97 -1.17
N ALA A 386 47.73 -22.91 -0.85
CA ALA A 386 48.36 -21.60 -0.61
C ALA A 386 48.47 -21.12 0.85
N ILE A 387 47.93 -21.85 1.84
CA ILE A 387 47.77 -21.30 3.21
C ILE A 387 48.74 -21.90 4.24
N LEU A 388 49.58 -22.90 3.89
CA LEU A 388 50.43 -23.59 4.87
C LEU A 388 51.91 -23.17 4.96
N ASN A 389 52.30 -21.99 4.45
CA ASN A 389 53.66 -21.48 4.64
C ASN A 389 53.68 -20.06 5.23
N LYS A 390 53.43 -19.96 6.52
CA LYS A 390 54.07 -18.95 7.38
C LYS A 390 54.68 -19.70 8.56
N ARG A 391 56.00 -19.90 8.52
CA ARG A 391 56.80 -20.28 9.69
C ARG A 391 57.01 -19.04 10.55
N ASP A 392 56.79 -19.19 11.85
CA ASP A 392 57.13 -18.21 12.87
C ASP A 392 58.65 -17.93 12.89
N PRO A 393 59.08 -16.68 13.12
CA PRO A 393 60.45 -16.40 13.52
C PRO A 393 60.57 -16.43 15.06
N GLU A 394 61.75 -16.89 15.50
CA GLU A 394 62.39 -16.72 16.81
C GLU A 394 62.22 -17.81 17.89
N GLY A 395 63.39 -18.33 18.30
CA GLY A 395 63.59 -19.18 19.47
C GLY A 395 65.03 -19.72 19.55
N VAL A 396 65.93 -18.91 20.14
CA VAL A 396 67.35 -19.13 20.55
C VAL A 396 68.44 -18.86 19.51
#